data_AF-A0A2M8AHC2-F1
#
_entry.id   AF-A0A2M8AHC2-F1
#
_cell.length_a   1.000
_cell.length_b   1.000
_cell.length_c   1.000
_cell.angle_alpha   90.00
_cell.angle_beta   90.00
_cell.angle_gamma   90.00
#
_symmetry.space_group_name_H-M   'P 1'
#
loop_
_entity.id
_entity.type
_entity.pdbx_description
1 polymer ?
#
loop_
_entity_poly.entity_id
_entity_poly.type
_entity_poly.pdbx_seq_one_letter_code
_entity_poly.pdbx_strand_id
1 'polypeptide(L)'
;MSFIDENDIISVTEKLISEIFRVAGVEVKIPFERMSYDTAMLKYGSDRPDTRFAVEISDLSEMLKNTGFKVFAQALKNGGVVRGICAPCGDKFSRQQIDNLTDFVKKFGARGLAWMNITGKGFESNIVKFFAQAELENIKKTFNSKPGDIVFFAADKEKTVCDVLGALRVHLAELLGIIPKDKFNFLWVVDFPLFAYNSEEKKWDAVHHPFTSPKEDISRLPTSDFRLPTLKSRAYDIVLNGVELGGGSIRIHKKAVQEKIFDILNITKEDADMKFGFLLSALEYGAPPHGGIA
;
A
#
# COMPACT_ATOMS: atom_id res chain seq x y z
N MET A 1 3.97 25.41 7.21
CA MET A 1 3.86 25.80 8.64
C MET A 1 5.20 25.54 9.32
N SER A 2 5.57 26.33 10.33
CA SER A 2 6.85 26.20 11.06
C SER A 2 6.60 25.91 12.54
N PHE A 3 7.55 25.24 13.20
CA PHE A 3 7.50 24.80 14.60
C PHE A 3 6.32 23.86 14.89
N ILE A 4 6.12 22.89 13.99
CA ILE A 4 4.99 21.95 14.00
C ILE A 4 5.47 20.50 13.83
N ASP A 5 4.57 19.55 14.12
CA ASP A 5 4.67 18.15 13.74
C ASP A 5 3.59 17.73 12.73
N GLU A 6 3.59 16.44 12.33
CA GLU A 6 2.59 15.90 11.41
C GLU A 6 1.15 16.00 11.95
N ASN A 7 0.95 15.94 13.27
CA ASN A 7 -0.38 16.02 13.87
C ASN A 7 -0.96 17.42 13.77
N ASP A 8 -0.14 18.46 13.87
CA ASP A 8 -0.59 19.85 13.69
C ASP A 8 -1.14 20.06 12.27
N ILE A 9 -0.42 19.59 11.25
CA ILE A 9 -0.86 19.69 9.85
C ILE A 9 -2.10 18.85 9.59
N ILE A 10 -2.12 17.60 10.08
CA ILE A 10 -3.29 16.72 9.96
C ILE A 10 -4.51 17.38 10.60
N SER A 11 -4.38 17.90 11.83
CA SER A 11 -5.51 18.50 12.56
C SER A 11 -6.04 19.76 11.88
N VAL A 12 -5.17 20.61 11.32
CA VAL A 12 -5.60 21.79 10.55
C VAL A 12 -6.28 21.38 9.24
N THR A 13 -5.75 20.38 8.54
CA THR A 13 -6.31 19.88 7.29
C THR A 13 -7.67 19.22 7.50
N GLU A 14 -7.83 18.41 8.55
CA GLU A 14 -9.10 17.79 8.92
C GLU A 14 -10.20 18.83 9.19
N LYS A 15 -9.87 19.90 9.91
CA LYS A 15 -10.80 21.03 10.15
C LYS A 15 -11.17 21.75 8.86
N LEU A 16 -10.20 21.99 7.97
CA LEU A 16 -10.44 22.61 6.68
C LEU A 16 -11.38 21.75 5.81
N ILE A 17 -11.13 20.45 5.72
CA ILE A 17 -11.97 19.53 4.96
C ILE A 17 -13.38 19.44 5.56
N SER A 18 -13.48 19.37 6.90
CA SER A 18 -14.77 19.37 7.60
C SER A 18 -15.59 20.62 7.27
N GLU A 19 -14.95 21.79 7.24
CA GLU A 19 -15.60 23.04 6.86
C GLU A 19 -16.03 23.05 5.39
N ILE A 20 -15.18 22.61 4.46
CA ILE A 20 -15.49 22.53 3.02
C ILE A 20 -16.72 21.63 2.79
N PHE A 21 -16.73 20.45 3.41
CA PHE A 21 -17.85 19.51 3.28
C PHE A 21 -19.13 20.06 3.93
N ARG A 22 -19.02 20.75 5.07
CA ARG A 22 -20.16 21.42 5.71
C ARG A 22 -20.80 22.46 4.79
N VAL A 23 -20.00 23.25 4.07
CA VAL A 23 -20.51 24.21 3.07
C VAL A 23 -21.22 23.50 1.92
N ALA A 24 -20.78 22.29 1.56
CA ALA A 24 -21.43 21.43 0.58
C ALA A 24 -22.66 20.66 1.13
N GLY A 25 -23.06 20.90 2.38
CA GLY A 25 -24.21 20.24 3.02
C GLY A 25 -23.94 18.80 3.48
N VAL A 26 -22.67 18.41 3.59
CA VAL A 26 -22.24 17.07 4.03
C VAL A 26 -21.50 17.19 5.36
N GLU A 27 -21.96 16.46 6.37
CA GLU A 27 -21.23 16.37 7.64
C GLU A 27 -20.19 15.25 7.58
N VAL A 28 -18.93 15.59 7.88
CA VAL A 28 -17.83 14.62 7.98
C VAL A 28 -17.29 14.62 9.40
N LYS A 29 -17.10 13.42 9.96
CA LYS A 29 -16.61 13.24 11.32
C LYS A 29 -15.09 13.26 11.32
N ILE A 30 -14.51 14.13 12.14
CA ILE A 30 -13.09 14.18 12.45
C ILE A 30 -12.87 13.70 13.91
N PRO A 31 -11.70 13.14 14.28
CA PRO A 31 -10.54 12.91 13.41
C PRO A 31 -10.79 11.79 12.40
N PHE A 32 -10.11 11.84 11.25
CA PHE A 32 -10.17 10.76 10.27
C PHE A 32 -9.34 9.56 10.74
N GLU A 33 -9.69 8.37 10.26
CA GLU A 33 -8.91 7.17 10.57
C GLU A 33 -7.48 7.30 10.04
N ARG A 34 -6.52 6.71 10.75
CA ARG A 34 -5.12 6.67 10.33
C ARG A 34 -4.69 5.23 10.11
N MET A 35 -4.00 5.00 9.01
CA MET A 35 -3.53 3.68 8.60
C MET A 35 -2.05 3.78 8.25
N SER A 36 -1.23 2.86 8.75
CA SER A 36 0.17 2.80 8.30
C SER A 36 0.23 2.33 6.85
N TYR A 37 1.21 2.81 6.09
CA TYR A 37 1.49 2.37 4.72
C TYR A 37 1.59 0.84 4.63
N ASP A 38 2.27 0.21 5.57
CA ASP A 38 2.43 -1.25 5.59
C ASP A 38 1.06 -1.95 5.72
N THR A 39 0.17 -1.41 6.54
CA THR A 39 -1.21 -1.93 6.67
C THR A 39 -2.01 -1.70 5.39
N ALA A 40 -1.88 -0.52 4.78
CA ALA A 40 -2.57 -0.16 3.55
C ALA A 40 -2.17 -1.11 2.40
N MET A 41 -0.87 -1.33 2.23
CA MET A 41 -0.32 -2.25 1.25
C MET A 41 -0.69 -3.71 1.54
N LEU A 42 -0.59 -4.15 2.80
CA LEU A 42 -0.89 -5.53 3.17
C LEU A 42 -2.36 -5.89 2.98
N LYS A 43 -3.28 -5.00 3.39
CA LYS A 43 -4.73 -5.26 3.37
C LYS A 43 -5.43 -4.85 2.09
N TYR A 44 -4.90 -3.87 1.36
CA TYR A 44 -5.60 -3.30 0.20
C TYR A 44 -4.74 -3.23 -1.05
N GLY A 45 -3.43 -3.53 -0.97
CA GLY A 45 -2.53 -3.50 -2.12
C GLY A 45 -2.33 -2.10 -2.70
N SER A 46 -2.64 -1.07 -1.92
CA SER A 46 -2.58 0.32 -2.34
C SER A 46 -2.34 1.23 -1.14
N ASP A 47 -1.54 2.27 -1.35
CA ASP A 47 -1.28 3.40 -0.46
C ASP A 47 -2.41 4.45 -0.48
N ARG A 48 -3.41 4.27 -1.35
CA ARG A 48 -4.65 5.06 -1.40
C ARG A 48 -5.87 4.14 -1.42
N PRO A 49 -6.13 3.42 -0.32
CA PRO A 49 -7.12 2.35 -0.31
C PRO A 49 -8.56 2.89 -0.32
N ASP A 50 -9.43 2.27 -1.12
CA ASP A 50 -10.88 2.43 -0.98
C ASP A 50 -11.42 1.47 0.09
N THR A 51 -11.65 1.97 1.30
CA THR A 51 -12.10 1.18 2.46
C THR A 51 -13.62 1.10 2.60
N ARG A 52 -14.40 1.54 1.61
CA ARG A 52 -15.87 1.52 1.68
C ARG A 52 -16.50 0.12 1.63
N PHE A 53 -15.73 -0.90 1.24
CA PHE A 53 -16.19 -2.29 1.09
C PHE A 53 -15.20 -3.29 1.68
N ALA A 54 -15.69 -4.47 2.09
CA ALA A 54 -14.98 -5.36 3.01
C ALA A 54 -13.98 -6.37 2.37
N VAL A 55 -13.79 -6.35 1.05
CA VAL A 55 -12.95 -7.35 0.35
C VAL A 55 -11.46 -7.10 0.65
N GLU A 56 -10.93 -7.50 1.80
CA GLU A 56 -9.52 -7.30 2.15
C GLU A 56 -8.60 -8.39 1.57
N ILE A 57 -7.32 -8.04 1.40
CA ILE A 57 -6.24 -8.97 1.09
C ILE A 57 -5.79 -9.65 2.39
N SER A 58 -5.64 -10.97 2.32
CA SER A 58 -5.04 -11.77 3.39
C SER A 58 -3.76 -12.43 2.91
N ASP A 59 -2.72 -12.39 3.76
CA ASP A 59 -1.48 -13.11 3.52
C ASP A 59 -1.62 -14.58 3.93
N LEU A 60 -1.31 -15.48 3.00
CA LEU A 60 -1.42 -16.92 3.15
C LEU A 60 -0.05 -17.60 3.07
N SER A 61 1.03 -16.83 2.96
CA SER A 61 2.38 -17.32 2.67
C SER A 61 2.85 -18.35 3.69
N GLU A 62 2.68 -18.06 4.98
CA GLU A 62 3.14 -18.94 6.06
C GLU A 62 2.36 -20.27 6.09
N MET A 63 1.04 -20.23 5.91
CA MET A 63 0.21 -21.44 5.94
C MET A 63 0.36 -22.28 4.67
N LEU A 64 0.78 -21.68 3.56
CA LEU A 64 1.01 -22.36 2.27
C LEU A 64 2.48 -22.65 1.99
N LYS A 65 3.38 -22.50 2.98
CA LYS A 65 4.83 -22.72 2.80
C LYS A 65 5.20 -24.12 2.30
N ASN A 66 4.36 -25.11 2.60
CA ASN A 66 4.54 -26.51 2.23
C ASN A 66 3.52 -26.99 1.19
N THR A 67 2.86 -26.07 0.49
CA THR A 67 1.79 -26.41 -0.45
C THR A 67 2.29 -27.29 -1.59
N GLY A 68 1.47 -28.27 -1.99
CA GLY A 68 1.73 -29.11 -3.16
C GLY A 68 1.52 -28.37 -4.49
N PHE A 69 0.96 -27.17 -4.45
CA PHE A 69 0.72 -26.38 -5.66
C PHE A 69 2.00 -25.67 -6.12
N LYS A 70 2.64 -26.24 -7.15
CA LYS A 70 3.97 -25.82 -7.66
C LYS A 70 4.12 -24.32 -7.89
N VAL A 71 3.08 -23.64 -8.38
CA VAL A 71 3.14 -22.19 -8.65
C VAL A 71 3.36 -21.40 -7.36
N PHE A 72 2.63 -21.73 -6.29
CA PHE A 72 2.76 -21.07 -4.99
C PHE A 72 4.07 -21.45 -4.31
N ALA A 73 4.41 -22.75 -4.30
CA ALA A 73 5.66 -23.23 -3.72
C ALA A 73 6.89 -22.55 -4.37
N GLN A 74 6.88 -22.36 -5.69
CA GLN A 74 7.96 -21.70 -6.41
C GLN A 74 8.04 -20.19 -6.10
N ALA A 75 6.90 -19.50 -5.97
CA ALA A 75 6.88 -18.09 -5.59
C ALA A 75 7.48 -17.89 -4.19
N LEU A 76 7.06 -18.71 -3.21
CA LEU A 76 7.57 -18.65 -1.84
C LEU A 76 9.06 -19.01 -1.76
N LYS A 77 9.51 -20.03 -2.50
CA LYS A 77 10.94 -20.40 -2.59
C LYS A 77 11.81 -19.26 -3.14
N ASN A 78 11.25 -18.41 -3.99
CA ASN A 78 11.93 -17.25 -4.56
C ASN A 78 11.86 -16.00 -3.67
N GLY A 79 11.39 -16.11 -2.43
CA GLY A 79 11.22 -14.97 -1.51
C GLY A 79 10.01 -14.08 -1.84
N GLY A 80 9.08 -14.58 -2.66
CA GLY A 80 7.79 -13.92 -2.91
C GLY A 80 6.77 -14.22 -1.82
N VAL A 81 5.53 -13.80 -2.08
CA VAL A 81 4.39 -13.97 -1.17
C VAL A 81 3.23 -14.64 -1.91
N VAL A 82 2.36 -15.33 -1.16
CA VAL A 82 1.07 -15.82 -1.65
C VAL A 82 -0.02 -15.14 -0.84
N ARG A 83 -0.82 -14.31 -1.51
CA ARG A 83 -1.95 -13.59 -0.89
C ARG A 83 -3.23 -13.88 -1.66
N GLY A 84 -4.37 -13.62 -1.03
CA GLY A 84 -5.65 -13.77 -1.69
C GLY A 84 -6.70 -12.79 -1.19
N ILE A 85 -7.80 -12.73 -1.93
CA ILE A 85 -9.01 -11.99 -1.59
C ILE A 85 -10.21 -12.92 -1.68
N CYS A 86 -11.21 -12.71 -0.82
CA CYS A 86 -12.47 -13.43 -0.88
C CYS A 86 -13.57 -12.48 -1.33
N ALA A 87 -14.19 -12.79 -2.46
CA ALA A 87 -15.30 -12.03 -3.00
C ALA A 87 -16.63 -12.78 -2.80
N PRO A 88 -17.71 -12.07 -2.43
CA PRO A 88 -19.03 -12.68 -2.33
C PRO A 88 -19.57 -13.02 -3.72
N CYS A 89 -20.59 -13.87 -3.77
CA CYS A 89 -21.30 -14.25 -5.01
C CYS A 89 -20.38 -14.89 -6.07
N GLY A 90 -19.42 -15.71 -5.63
CA GLY A 90 -18.60 -16.60 -6.45
C GLY A 90 -19.39 -17.49 -7.41
N ASP A 91 -20.55 -17.98 -6.97
CA ASP A 91 -21.48 -18.79 -7.75
C ASP A 91 -22.06 -18.07 -8.98
N LYS A 92 -22.03 -16.73 -8.99
CA LYS A 92 -22.48 -15.92 -10.14
C LYS A 92 -21.41 -15.75 -11.21
N PHE A 93 -20.14 -16.07 -10.92
CA PHE A 93 -19.08 -15.95 -11.90
C PHE A 93 -19.05 -17.17 -12.83
N SER A 94 -19.47 -16.94 -14.08
CA SER A 94 -19.22 -17.87 -15.18
C SER A 94 -17.71 -18.03 -15.43
N ARG A 95 -17.32 -19.13 -16.08
CA ARG A 95 -15.93 -19.35 -16.47
C ARG A 95 -15.36 -18.21 -17.32
N GLN A 96 -16.15 -17.70 -18.26
CA GLN A 96 -15.76 -16.57 -19.09
C GLN A 96 -15.47 -15.30 -18.28
N GLN A 97 -16.26 -15.03 -17.23
CA GLN A 97 -16.00 -13.87 -16.36
C GLN A 97 -14.69 -14.04 -15.59
N ILE A 98 -14.38 -15.25 -15.11
CA ILE A 98 -13.11 -15.51 -14.43
C ILE A 98 -11.93 -15.39 -15.39
N ASP A 99 -12.08 -15.84 -16.64
CA ASP A 99 -11.05 -15.68 -17.67
C ASP A 99 -10.85 -14.18 -17.99
N ASN A 100 -11.92 -13.38 -18.06
CA ASN A 100 -11.82 -11.93 -18.21
C ASN A 100 -11.11 -11.26 -17.01
N LEU A 101 -11.38 -11.70 -15.77
CA LEU A 101 -10.66 -11.23 -14.58
C LEU A 101 -9.17 -11.60 -14.64
N THR A 102 -8.86 -12.78 -15.17
CA THR A 102 -7.48 -13.23 -15.40
C THR A 102 -6.78 -12.31 -16.40
N ASP A 103 -7.45 -11.92 -17.48
CA ASP A 103 -6.90 -10.98 -18.46
C ASP A 103 -6.78 -9.55 -17.92
N PHE A 104 -7.68 -9.15 -17.03
CA PHE A 104 -7.57 -7.88 -16.32
C PHE A 104 -6.30 -7.83 -15.47
N VAL A 105 -6.05 -8.84 -14.61
CA VAL A 105 -4.89 -8.82 -13.71
C VAL A 105 -3.54 -8.96 -14.41
N LYS A 106 -3.50 -9.54 -15.62
CA LYS A 106 -2.27 -9.61 -16.43
C LYS A 106 -1.69 -8.23 -16.73
N LYS A 107 -2.53 -7.19 -16.82
CA LYS A 107 -2.10 -5.79 -17.02
C LYS A 107 -1.26 -5.26 -15.86
N PHE A 108 -1.38 -5.87 -14.68
CA PHE A 108 -0.65 -5.53 -13.45
C PHE A 108 0.53 -6.49 -13.20
N GLY A 109 0.93 -7.27 -14.22
CA GLY A 109 2.09 -8.18 -14.14
C GLY A 109 1.77 -9.59 -13.66
N ALA A 110 0.49 -9.93 -13.43
CA ALA A 110 0.11 -11.31 -13.10
C ALA A 110 0.41 -12.26 -14.28
N ARG A 111 0.99 -13.43 -13.97
CA ARG A 111 1.13 -14.53 -14.95
C ARG A 111 -0.13 -15.38 -15.09
N GLY A 112 -1.05 -15.26 -14.12
CA GLY A 112 -2.32 -15.95 -14.06
C GLY A 112 -3.07 -15.60 -12.79
N LEU A 113 -4.30 -16.07 -12.68
CA LEU A 113 -5.16 -15.86 -11.52
C LEU A 113 -5.65 -17.21 -11.03
N ALA A 114 -5.14 -17.65 -9.89
CA ALA A 114 -5.63 -18.85 -9.23
C ALA A 114 -6.92 -18.53 -8.49
N TRP A 115 -7.88 -19.45 -8.48
CA TRP A 115 -9.16 -19.24 -7.81
C TRP A 115 -9.77 -20.55 -7.31
N MET A 116 -10.63 -20.44 -6.30
CA MET A 116 -11.45 -21.55 -5.79
C MET A 116 -12.86 -21.04 -5.42
N ASN A 117 -13.89 -21.72 -5.91
CA ASN A 117 -15.25 -21.51 -5.44
C ASN A 117 -15.46 -22.23 -4.12
N ILE A 118 -16.26 -21.65 -3.24
CA ILE A 118 -16.66 -22.26 -1.98
C ILE A 118 -18.11 -22.69 -2.12
N THR A 119 -18.35 -23.99 -2.08
CA THR A 119 -19.69 -24.58 -2.18
C THR A 119 -20.12 -25.15 -0.83
N GLY A 120 -21.39 -25.56 -0.73
CA GLY A 120 -21.86 -26.30 0.46
C GLY A 120 -21.12 -27.62 0.71
N LYS A 121 -20.42 -28.16 -0.31
CA LYS A 121 -19.64 -29.40 -0.23
C LYS A 121 -18.14 -29.16 -0.02
N GLY A 122 -17.68 -27.90 0.03
CA GLY A 122 -16.27 -27.53 0.16
C GLY A 122 -15.74 -26.73 -1.04
N PHE A 123 -14.41 -26.65 -1.16
CA PHE A 123 -13.76 -25.91 -2.26
C PHE A 123 -13.89 -26.66 -3.59
N GLU A 124 -14.15 -25.92 -4.66
CA GLU A 124 -14.24 -26.42 -6.03
C GLU A 124 -13.35 -25.60 -6.97
N SER A 125 -12.34 -26.25 -7.55
CA SER A 125 -11.46 -25.72 -8.61
C SER A 125 -10.45 -26.80 -9.03
N ASN A 126 -9.83 -26.61 -10.20
CA ASN A 126 -8.78 -27.49 -10.73
C ASN A 126 -7.54 -27.56 -9.84
N ILE A 127 -7.34 -26.58 -8.95
CA ILE A 127 -6.17 -26.52 -8.09
C ILE A 127 -6.39 -27.17 -6.71
N VAL A 128 -7.63 -27.45 -6.30
CA VAL A 128 -7.97 -27.94 -4.94
C VAL A 128 -7.20 -29.23 -4.58
N LYS A 129 -7.03 -30.13 -5.55
CA LYS A 129 -6.29 -31.39 -5.38
C LYS A 129 -4.81 -31.25 -4.96
N PHE A 130 -4.25 -30.06 -5.08
CA PHE A 130 -2.86 -29.78 -4.69
C PHE A 130 -2.72 -29.26 -3.26
N PHE A 131 -3.84 -29.01 -2.58
CA PHE A 131 -3.87 -28.50 -1.21
C PHE A 131 -4.22 -29.62 -0.24
N ALA A 132 -3.56 -29.63 0.91
CA ALA A 132 -3.94 -30.49 2.01
C ALA A 132 -5.25 -29.99 2.64
N GLN A 133 -6.02 -30.90 3.24
CA GLN A 133 -7.29 -30.55 3.89
C GLN A 133 -7.13 -29.45 4.95
N ALA A 134 -6.06 -29.51 5.73
CA ALA A 134 -5.74 -28.47 6.74
C ALA A 134 -5.46 -27.10 6.10
N GLU A 135 -4.84 -27.04 4.91
CA GLU A 135 -4.61 -25.78 4.20
C GLU A 135 -5.95 -25.16 3.75
N LEU A 136 -6.84 -25.97 3.19
CA LEU A 136 -8.18 -25.53 2.77
C LEU A 136 -9.01 -25.01 3.95
N GLU A 137 -8.99 -25.71 5.08
CA GLU A 137 -9.69 -25.28 6.31
C GLU A 137 -9.13 -23.96 6.84
N ASN A 138 -7.80 -23.80 6.83
CA ASN A 138 -7.15 -22.55 7.21
C ASN A 138 -7.52 -21.41 6.27
N ILE A 139 -7.54 -21.61 4.95
CA ILE A 139 -7.99 -20.61 3.97
C ILE A 139 -9.43 -20.18 4.28
N LYS A 140 -10.33 -21.14 4.50
CA LYS A 140 -11.74 -20.86 4.82
C LYS A 140 -11.87 -20.02 6.10
N LYS A 141 -11.09 -20.35 7.13
CA LYS A 141 -11.06 -19.63 8.40
C LYS A 141 -10.50 -18.22 8.26
N THR A 142 -9.41 -18.05 7.50
CA THR A 142 -8.76 -16.75 7.26
C THR A 142 -9.72 -15.76 6.60
N PHE A 143 -10.48 -16.21 5.60
CA PHE A 143 -11.44 -15.35 4.91
C PHE A 143 -12.82 -15.30 5.56
N ASN A 144 -13.05 -16.08 6.64
CA ASN A 144 -14.37 -16.27 7.24
C ASN A 144 -15.45 -16.54 6.17
N SER A 145 -15.10 -17.37 5.18
CA SER A 145 -15.84 -17.47 3.94
C SER A 145 -16.98 -18.47 3.99
N LYS A 146 -18.01 -18.22 3.19
CA LYS A 146 -19.28 -18.94 3.21
C LYS A 146 -19.50 -19.66 1.86
N PRO A 147 -20.35 -20.70 1.84
CA PRO A 147 -20.86 -21.24 0.59
C PRO A 147 -21.44 -20.13 -0.29
N GLY A 148 -21.03 -20.08 -1.55
CA GLY A 148 -21.36 -19.03 -2.51
C GLY A 148 -20.25 -18.00 -2.70
N ASP A 149 -19.17 -18.02 -1.92
CA ASP A 149 -18.02 -17.11 -2.11
C ASP A 149 -16.99 -17.69 -3.09
N ILE A 150 -16.11 -16.84 -3.61
CA ILE A 150 -14.94 -17.22 -4.42
C ILE A 150 -13.68 -16.59 -3.82
N VAL A 151 -12.61 -17.38 -3.73
CA VAL A 151 -11.29 -16.91 -3.32
C VAL A 151 -10.41 -16.80 -4.56
N PHE A 152 -9.80 -15.62 -4.76
CA PHE A 152 -8.77 -15.38 -5.76
C PHE A 152 -7.41 -15.28 -5.10
N PHE A 153 -6.38 -15.76 -5.78
CA PHE A 153 -5.01 -15.83 -5.26
C PHE A 153 -4.02 -15.24 -6.25
N ALA A 154 -3.02 -14.54 -5.72
CA ALA A 154 -1.84 -14.11 -6.46
C ALA A 154 -0.57 -14.57 -5.72
N ALA A 155 0.42 -15.01 -6.49
CA ALA A 155 1.68 -15.53 -5.96
C ALA A 155 2.86 -15.06 -6.82
N ASP A 156 3.58 -14.07 -6.32
CA ASP A 156 4.75 -13.48 -6.97
C ASP A 156 5.53 -12.61 -5.95
N LYS A 157 6.42 -11.72 -6.41
CA LYS A 157 7.01 -10.67 -5.58
C LYS A 157 5.93 -9.81 -4.92
N GLU A 158 6.21 -9.30 -3.72
CA GLU A 158 5.24 -8.53 -2.93
C GLU A 158 4.62 -7.37 -3.70
N LYS A 159 5.42 -6.55 -4.38
CA LYS A 159 4.92 -5.44 -5.20
C LYS A 159 3.89 -5.89 -6.23
N THR A 160 4.22 -6.91 -7.02
CA THR A 160 3.31 -7.45 -8.05
C THR A 160 2.02 -7.98 -7.43
N VAL A 161 2.10 -8.68 -6.29
CA VAL A 161 0.92 -9.21 -5.60
C VAL A 161 0.02 -8.08 -5.07
N CYS A 162 0.60 -7.02 -4.51
CA CYS A 162 -0.14 -5.82 -4.10
C CYS A 162 -0.83 -5.16 -5.31
N ASP A 163 -0.10 -4.90 -6.39
CA ASP A 163 -0.64 -4.27 -7.60
C ASP A 163 -1.80 -5.08 -8.19
N VAL A 164 -1.64 -6.41 -8.28
CA VAL A 164 -2.65 -7.33 -8.81
C VAL A 164 -3.90 -7.40 -7.95
N LEU A 165 -3.75 -7.67 -6.64
CA LEU A 165 -4.90 -7.88 -5.76
C LEU A 165 -5.58 -6.57 -5.38
N GLY A 166 -4.83 -5.48 -5.26
CA GLY A 166 -5.40 -4.15 -5.03
C GLY A 166 -6.30 -3.71 -6.18
N ALA A 167 -5.82 -3.87 -7.43
CA ALA A 167 -6.64 -3.58 -8.61
C ALA A 167 -7.84 -4.53 -8.74
N LEU A 168 -7.62 -5.84 -8.55
CA LEU A 168 -8.68 -6.84 -8.67
C LEU A 168 -9.79 -6.62 -7.64
N ARG A 169 -9.43 -6.29 -6.41
CA ARG A 169 -10.37 -5.97 -5.32
C ARG A 169 -11.34 -4.87 -5.72
N VAL A 170 -10.83 -3.73 -6.24
CA VAL A 170 -11.66 -2.59 -6.66
C VAL A 170 -12.53 -2.98 -7.85
N HIS A 171 -11.95 -3.63 -8.85
CA HIS A 171 -12.69 -4.06 -10.04
C HIS A 171 -13.82 -5.03 -9.71
N LEU A 172 -13.59 -5.99 -8.80
CA LEU A 172 -14.63 -6.89 -8.31
C LEU A 172 -15.74 -6.14 -7.57
N ALA A 173 -15.38 -5.14 -6.76
CA ALA A 173 -16.37 -4.37 -6.02
C ALA A 173 -17.29 -3.55 -6.94
N GLU A 174 -16.74 -3.01 -8.04
CA GLU A 174 -17.51 -2.36 -9.11
C GLU A 174 -18.44 -3.35 -9.81
N LEU A 175 -17.92 -4.50 -10.25
CA LEU A 175 -18.70 -5.53 -10.95
C LEU A 175 -19.85 -6.08 -10.09
N LEU A 176 -19.63 -6.22 -8.79
CA LEU A 176 -20.62 -6.72 -7.83
C LEU A 176 -21.55 -5.60 -7.32
N GLY A 177 -21.27 -4.34 -7.64
CA GLY A 177 -22.07 -3.19 -7.17
C GLY A 177 -22.06 -3.02 -5.65
N ILE A 178 -20.99 -3.46 -4.97
CA ILE A 178 -20.89 -3.43 -3.50
C ILE A 178 -20.18 -2.18 -2.97
N ILE A 179 -19.82 -1.23 -3.84
CA ILE A 179 -19.27 0.07 -3.44
C ILE A 179 -20.45 1.00 -3.08
N PRO A 180 -20.58 1.42 -1.81
CA PRO A 180 -21.58 2.41 -1.41
C PRO A 180 -21.38 3.74 -2.15
N LYS A 181 -22.41 4.22 -2.84
CA LYS A 181 -22.35 5.44 -3.67
C LYS A 181 -22.37 6.72 -2.84
N ASP A 182 -23.12 6.72 -1.74
CA ASP A 182 -23.39 7.92 -0.92
C ASP A 182 -22.54 7.97 0.35
N LYS A 183 -21.36 7.33 0.33
CA LYS A 183 -20.44 7.30 1.48
C LYS A 183 -19.11 7.96 1.12
N PHE A 184 -18.71 8.93 1.94
CA PHE A 184 -17.36 9.50 1.96
C PHE A 184 -16.57 8.84 3.08
N ASN A 185 -15.49 8.15 2.72
CA ASN A 185 -14.58 7.51 3.67
C ASN A 185 -13.20 8.13 3.57
N PHE A 186 -12.92 9.01 4.51
CA PHE A 186 -11.62 9.65 4.67
C PHE A 186 -10.69 8.80 5.54
N LEU A 187 -9.43 8.74 5.15
CA LEU A 187 -8.36 8.21 5.99
C LEU A 187 -7.03 8.88 5.66
N TRP A 188 -6.13 8.89 6.63
CA TRP A 188 -4.73 9.23 6.42
C TRP A 188 -3.91 7.96 6.26
N VAL A 189 -3.08 7.90 5.23
CA VAL A 189 -1.98 6.95 5.18
C VAL A 189 -0.74 7.62 5.73
N VAL A 190 -0.07 6.96 6.68
CA VAL A 190 1.10 7.48 7.40
C VAL A 190 2.20 6.41 7.45
N ASP A 191 3.36 6.73 8.03
CA ASP A 191 4.46 5.76 8.19
C ASP A 191 4.96 5.17 6.87
N PHE A 192 5.00 6.01 5.84
CA PHE A 192 5.54 5.63 4.55
C PHE A 192 7.03 5.26 4.65
N PRO A 193 7.50 4.28 3.87
CA PRO A 193 8.94 4.06 3.72
C PRO A 193 9.62 5.35 3.26
N LEU A 194 10.82 5.59 3.75
CA LEU A 194 11.61 6.75 3.35
C LEU A 194 12.18 6.56 1.93
N PHE A 195 12.58 5.33 1.62
CA PHE A 195 13.21 4.95 0.36
C PHE A 195 12.53 3.73 -0.25
N ALA A 196 12.52 3.67 -1.58
CA ALA A 196 12.17 2.48 -2.36
C ALA A 196 13.38 2.05 -3.19
N TYR A 197 13.69 0.75 -3.18
CA TYR A 197 14.79 0.25 -4.01
C TYR A 197 14.32 0.03 -5.44
N ASN A 198 14.99 0.68 -6.38
CA ASN A 198 14.79 0.49 -7.80
C ASN A 198 15.73 -0.62 -8.30
N SER A 199 15.16 -1.80 -8.58
CA SER A 199 15.94 -2.95 -9.01
C SER A 199 16.50 -2.83 -10.43
N GLU A 200 15.91 -1.98 -11.27
CA GLU A 200 16.35 -1.78 -12.66
C GLU A 200 17.60 -0.88 -12.68
N GLU A 201 17.55 0.24 -11.95
CA GLU A 201 18.64 1.20 -11.85
C GLU A 201 19.65 0.86 -10.73
N LYS A 202 19.34 -0.15 -9.91
CA LYS A 202 20.13 -0.61 -8.76
C LYS A 202 20.44 0.51 -7.73
N LYS A 203 19.48 1.41 -7.52
CA LYS A 203 19.62 2.57 -6.63
C LYS A 203 18.41 2.73 -5.71
N TRP A 204 18.54 3.58 -4.70
CA TRP A 204 17.42 4.00 -3.86
C TRP A 204 16.77 5.25 -4.43
N ASP A 205 15.45 5.22 -4.51
CA ASP A 205 14.62 6.37 -4.85
C ASP A 205 13.86 6.86 -3.60
N ALA A 206 13.59 8.16 -3.51
CA ALA A 206 12.74 8.70 -2.45
C ALA A 206 11.28 8.37 -2.75
N VAL A 207 10.52 7.94 -1.74
CA VAL A 207 9.11 7.56 -1.92
C VAL A 207 8.22 8.79 -2.17
N HIS A 208 8.51 9.91 -1.50
CA HIS A 208 7.79 11.18 -1.70
C HIS A 208 8.69 12.20 -2.38
N HIS A 209 9.48 12.93 -1.57
CA HIS A 209 10.44 13.91 -2.04
C HIS A 209 11.74 13.75 -1.25
N PRO A 210 12.92 13.98 -1.86
CA PRO A 210 14.22 14.00 -1.18
C PRO A 210 14.37 14.93 0.04
N PHE A 211 13.36 15.77 0.34
CA PHE A 211 13.38 16.72 1.47
C PHE A 211 12.52 16.26 2.65
N THR A 212 11.89 15.10 2.53
CA THR A 212 11.06 14.52 3.58
C THR A 212 11.93 14.06 4.75
N SER A 213 11.57 14.50 5.95
CA SER A 213 12.26 14.14 7.17
C SER A 213 12.08 12.64 7.46
N PRO A 214 13.16 11.94 7.86
CA PRO A 214 13.03 10.61 8.45
C PRO A 214 12.33 10.71 9.83
N LYS A 215 11.72 9.62 10.27
CA LYS A 215 11.24 9.45 11.66
C LYS A 215 12.38 9.16 12.63
N GLU A 216 13.40 8.46 12.16
CA GLU A 216 14.59 8.10 12.92
C GLU A 216 15.76 9.05 12.59
N ASP A 217 16.73 9.18 13.50
CA ASP A 217 17.95 9.92 13.20
C ASP A 217 18.86 9.09 12.29
N ILE A 218 18.96 9.52 11.03
CA ILE A 218 19.76 8.85 10.00
C ILE A 218 21.18 9.44 9.85
N SER A 219 21.52 10.49 10.61
CA SER A 219 22.74 11.29 10.39
C SER A 219 24.03 10.47 10.46
N ARG A 220 24.02 9.35 11.19
CA ARG A 220 25.16 8.44 11.38
C ARG A 220 25.03 7.12 10.62
N LEU A 221 23.99 6.93 9.81
CA LEU A 221 23.81 5.69 9.08
C LEU A 221 24.78 5.61 7.89
N PRO A 222 25.45 4.46 7.65
CA PRO A 222 26.16 4.24 6.40
C PRO A 222 25.17 4.19 5.22
N THR A 223 25.62 4.54 4.02
CA THR A 223 24.77 4.47 2.80
C THR A 223 24.43 3.02 2.40
N SER A 224 25.15 2.05 2.94
CA SER A 224 24.91 0.61 2.76
C SER A 224 24.20 -0.03 3.96
N ASP A 225 23.57 0.75 4.85
CA ASP A 225 22.91 0.21 6.03
C ASP A 225 21.75 -0.72 5.64
N PHE A 226 21.72 -1.91 6.24
CA PHE A 226 20.67 -2.91 5.97
C PHE A 226 19.28 -2.45 6.43
N ARG A 227 19.19 -1.40 7.26
CA ARG A 227 17.94 -0.80 7.75
C ARG A 227 17.31 0.18 6.78
N LEU A 228 17.97 0.59 5.69
CA LEU A 228 17.39 1.52 4.71
C LEU A 228 15.96 1.16 4.25
N PRO A 229 15.60 -0.12 3.98
CA PRO A 229 14.23 -0.48 3.62
C PRO A 229 13.21 -0.33 4.77
N THR A 230 13.65 -0.30 6.03
CA THR A 230 12.75 -0.21 7.19
C THR A 230 12.55 1.22 7.69
N LEU A 231 13.38 2.16 7.24
CA LEU A 231 13.29 3.55 7.65
C LEU A 231 11.96 4.16 7.22
N LYS A 232 11.28 4.80 8.17
CA LYS A 232 10.01 5.49 7.92
C LYS A 232 10.22 6.99 7.77
N SER A 233 9.37 7.58 6.94
CA SER A 233 9.31 9.01 6.73
C SER A 233 8.24 9.65 7.60
N ARG A 234 8.38 10.96 7.84
CA ARG A 234 7.34 11.81 8.44
C ARG A 234 6.41 12.36 7.35
N ALA A 235 6.00 11.49 6.44
CA ALA A 235 5.05 11.79 5.38
C ALA A 235 3.65 11.25 5.71
N TYR A 236 2.65 11.85 5.09
CA TYR A 236 1.25 11.56 5.29
C TYR A 236 0.45 11.98 4.06
N ASP A 237 -0.47 11.11 3.66
CA ASP A 237 -1.37 11.34 2.53
C ASP A 237 -2.81 11.23 3.00
N ILE A 238 -3.67 12.14 2.55
CA ILE A 238 -5.10 12.07 2.79
C ILE A 238 -5.80 11.43 1.60
N VAL A 239 -6.59 10.41 1.91
CA VAL A 239 -7.27 9.58 0.92
C VAL A 239 -8.78 9.69 1.15
N LEU A 240 -9.53 9.86 0.06
CA LEU A 240 -10.98 9.79 0.04
C LEU A 240 -11.42 8.76 -0.98
N ASN A 241 -12.10 7.71 -0.53
CA ASN A 241 -12.75 6.73 -1.43
C ASN A 241 -11.80 6.10 -2.46
N GLY A 242 -10.53 5.88 -2.09
CA GLY A 242 -9.50 5.34 -2.97
C GLY A 242 -8.78 6.36 -3.86
N VAL A 243 -9.04 7.65 -3.65
CA VAL A 243 -8.37 8.75 -4.36
C VAL A 243 -7.51 9.52 -3.36
N GLU A 244 -6.24 9.71 -3.69
CA GLU A 244 -5.35 10.63 -2.97
C GLU A 244 -5.83 12.07 -3.22
N LEU A 245 -6.23 12.76 -2.15
CA LEU A 245 -6.67 14.16 -2.22
C LEU A 245 -5.53 15.14 -2.07
N GLY A 246 -4.46 14.73 -1.40
CA GLY A 246 -3.31 15.56 -1.09
C GLY A 246 -2.29 14.81 -0.24
N GLY A 247 -1.08 15.34 -0.25
CA GLY A 247 0.08 14.67 0.34
C GLY A 247 1.07 15.66 0.92
N GLY A 248 1.76 15.24 1.98
CA GLY A 248 2.58 16.14 2.77
C GLY A 248 3.70 15.44 3.52
N SER A 249 4.63 16.26 4.01
CA SER A 249 5.63 15.76 4.94
C SER A 249 6.22 16.86 5.80
N ILE A 250 6.74 16.43 6.95
CA ILE A 250 7.71 17.23 7.70
C ILE A 250 9.01 17.27 6.91
N ARG A 251 9.60 18.45 6.78
CA ARG A 251 10.78 18.70 5.96
C ARG A 251 12.05 18.64 6.80
N ILE A 252 13.13 18.27 6.13
CA ILE A 252 14.47 18.34 6.69
C ILE A 252 14.86 19.81 6.87
N HIS A 253 15.29 20.15 8.08
CA HIS A 253 15.75 21.49 8.43
C HIS A 253 17.24 21.52 8.83
N LYS A 254 17.94 20.38 8.77
CA LYS A 254 19.37 20.26 9.08
C LYS A 254 20.14 19.85 7.84
N LYS A 255 21.11 20.67 7.42
CA LYS A 255 21.95 20.41 6.22
C LYS A 255 22.59 19.03 6.22
N ALA A 256 23.21 18.62 7.34
CA ALA A 256 23.86 17.32 7.45
C ALA A 256 22.92 16.12 7.20
N VAL A 257 21.64 16.23 7.58
CA VAL A 257 20.64 15.20 7.30
C VAL A 257 20.24 15.21 5.82
N GLN A 258 20.13 16.39 5.22
CA GLN A 258 19.80 16.55 3.80
C GLN A 258 20.89 15.98 2.89
N GLU A 259 22.16 16.30 3.18
CA GLU A 259 23.33 15.75 2.48
C GLU A 259 23.36 14.21 2.61
N LYS A 260 23.07 13.69 3.80
CA LYS A 260 22.99 12.24 4.03
C LYS A 260 21.92 11.55 3.16
N ILE A 261 20.76 12.18 2.99
CA ILE A 261 19.72 11.66 2.08
C ILE A 261 20.21 11.69 0.63
N PHE A 262 20.83 12.79 0.19
CA PHE A 262 21.38 12.89 -1.16
C PHE A 262 22.42 11.81 -1.44
N ASP A 263 23.31 11.53 -0.49
CA ASP A 263 24.29 10.44 -0.60
C ASP A 263 23.60 9.07 -0.78
N ILE A 264 22.54 8.78 0.00
CA ILE A 264 21.78 7.52 -0.11
C ILE A 264 21.08 7.40 -1.47
N LEU A 265 20.58 8.53 -1.99
CA LEU A 265 19.92 8.63 -3.30
C LEU A 265 20.92 8.68 -4.48
N ASN A 266 22.24 8.52 -4.22
CA ASN A 266 23.30 8.65 -5.22
C ASN A 266 23.31 10.00 -5.96
N ILE A 267 22.91 11.08 -5.29
CA ILE A 267 23.02 12.45 -5.81
C ILE A 267 24.40 12.97 -5.42
N THR A 268 25.25 13.28 -6.40
CA THR A 268 26.61 13.77 -6.14
C THR A 268 26.55 15.15 -5.48
N LYS A 269 27.63 15.53 -4.80
CA LYS A 269 27.73 16.85 -4.17
C LYS A 269 27.60 17.97 -5.20
N GLU A 270 28.22 17.80 -6.37
CA GLU A 270 28.13 18.76 -7.47
C GLU A 270 26.70 18.91 -7.98
N ASP A 271 25.97 17.81 -8.14
CA ASP A 271 24.56 17.84 -8.54
C ASP A 271 23.66 18.44 -7.46
N ALA A 272 23.92 18.12 -6.19
CA ALA A 272 23.20 18.67 -5.05
C ALA A 272 23.41 20.19 -4.93
N ASP A 273 24.64 20.68 -5.06
CA ASP A 273 24.96 22.10 -5.03
C ASP A 273 24.38 22.83 -6.26
N MET A 274 24.45 22.23 -7.45
CA MET A 274 23.90 22.82 -8.67
C MET A 274 22.37 22.93 -8.64
N LYS A 275 21.67 21.87 -8.20
CA LYS A 275 20.19 21.81 -8.22
C LYS A 275 19.57 22.41 -6.97
N PHE A 276 20.22 22.26 -5.82
CA PHE A 276 19.65 22.54 -4.50
C PHE A 276 20.57 23.37 -3.60
N GLY A 277 21.68 23.91 -4.11
CA GLY A 277 22.64 24.69 -3.31
C GLY A 277 22.00 25.88 -2.59
N PHE A 278 21.05 26.57 -3.24
CA PHE A 278 20.29 27.65 -2.61
C PHE A 278 19.53 27.19 -1.35
N LEU A 279 18.95 25.98 -1.40
CA LEU A 279 18.23 25.39 -0.28
C LEU A 279 19.22 24.94 0.81
N LEU A 280 20.31 24.26 0.42
CA LEU A 280 21.34 23.80 1.36
C LEU A 280 21.97 24.96 2.13
N SER A 281 22.27 26.08 1.45
CA SER A 281 22.73 27.30 2.10
C SER A 281 21.68 27.87 3.04
N ALA A 282 20.41 27.92 2.64
CA ALA A 282 19.34 28.43 3.52
C ALA A 282 19.19 27.62 4.82
N LEU A 283 19.45 26.31 4.79
CA LEU A 283 19.41 25.47 5.99
C LEU A 283 20.48 25.85 7.03
N GLU A 284 21.59 26.49 6.64
CA GLU A 284 22.67 26.91 7.55
C GLU A 284 22.33 28.17 8.36
N TYR A 285 21.41 29.01 7.87
CA TYR A 285 21.03 30.27 8.50
C TYR A 285 19.89 30.12 9.52
N GLY A 286 19.73 28.92 10.10
CA GLY A 286 18.74 28.66 11.15
C GLY A 286 17.33 28.38 10.62
N ALA A 287 17.21 27.57 9.57
CA ALA A 287 15.90 27.12 9.09
C ALA A 287 15.12 26.39 10.22
N PRO A 288 13.88 26.81 10.53
CA PRO A 288 13.12 26.18 11.61
C PRO A 288 12.62 24.79 11.19
N PRO A 289 12.27 23.91 12.15
CA PRO A 289 11.44 22.75 11.85
C PRO A 289 10.18 23.19 11.13
N HIS A 290 9.87 22.57 9.99
CA HIS A 290 8.75 22.98 9.15
C HIS A 290 8.18 21.80 8.38
N GLY A 291 6.94 21.96 7.92
CA GLY A 291 6.20 20.96 7.17
C GLY A 291 5.10 21.59 6.35
N GLY A 292 4.52 20.80 5.46
CA GLY A 292 3.37 21.23 4.67
C GLY A 292 2.67 20.07 4.00
N ILE A 293 1.52 20.39 3.43
CA ILE A 293 0.68 19.52 2.63
C ILE A 293 0.24 20.32 1.39
N ALA A 294 0.01 19.63 0.28
CA ALA A 294 -0.55 20.17 -0.95
C ALA A 294 -1.78 19.38 -1.36
#